data_AF-A0A6G0VVK6-F1
#
_entry.id   AF-A0A6G0VVK6-F1
#
_cell.length_a   1.000
_cell.length_b   1.000
_cell.length_c   1.000
_cell.angle_alpha   90.00
_cell.angle_beta   90.00
_cell.angle_gamma   90.00
#
_symmetry.space_group_name_H-M   'P 1'
#
loop_
_entity.id
_entity.type
_entity.pdbx_description
1 polymer ?
#
loop_
_entity_poly.entity_id
_entity_poly.type
_entity_poly.pdbx_seq_one_letter_code
_entity_poly.pdbx_strand_id
1 'polypeptide(L)'
;MCSLYDVARNSRRWPLTIFFNLLNISCINALNVCSANKNYAKVNRADFLETLALCLIRPNTERRILNKNLPKSIRFRGRKLLGLEKETETEKNVKTPRWS
;
A
#
# COMPACT_ATOMS: atom_id res chain seq x y z
N MET A 1 22.84 2.84 -9.12
CA MET A 1 21.49 2.27 -9.33
C MET A 1 20.72 1.95 -8.05
N CYS A 2 21.36 1.47 -6.97
CA CYS A 2 20.62 1.01 -5.77
C CYS A 2 20.17 2.11 -4.79
N SER A 3 20.83 3.27 -4.72
CA SER A 3 20.48 4.33 -3.75
C SER A 3 19.17 5.07 -4.05
N LEU A 4 18.72 5.10 -5.32
CA LEU A 4 17.57 5.90 -5.74
C LEU A 4 16.22 5.31 -5.28
N TYR A 5 16.18 4.00 -4.99
CA TYR A 5 14.99 3.27 -4.53
C TYR A 5 15.33 2.31 -3.40
N ASP A 6 16.28 2.69 -2.55
CA ASP A 6 16.71 1.89 -1.39
C ASP A 6 15.66 1.98 -0.27
N VAL A 7 15.25 0.82 0.26
CA VAL A 7 14.34 0.73 1.41
C VAL A 7 15.05 0.59 2.76
N ALA A 8 16.39 0.57 2.78
CA ALA A 8 17.15 0.45 4.01
C ALA A 8 16.85 1.61 4.98
N ARG A 9 16.70 1.25 6.27
CA ARG A 9 16.50 2.20 7.36
C ARG A 9 17.65 2.08 8.33
N ASN A 10 18.06 3.20 8.93
CA ASN A 10 19.01 3.17 10.03
C ASN A 10 18.42 2.34 11.18
N SER A 11 19.04 1.21 11.47
CA SER A 11 18.60 0.26 12.48
C SER A 11 19.83 -0.31 13.18
N ARG A 12 19.77 -0.42 14.50
CA ARG A 12 20.80 -1.11 15.30
C ARG A 12 20.62 -2.63 15.34
N ARG A 13 19.62 -3.16 14.63
CA ARG A 13 19.31 -4.59 14.56
C ARG A 13 19.77 -5.14 13.22
N TRP A 14 20.91 -5.84 13.23
CA TRP A 14 21.52 -6.43 12.03
C TRP A 14 20.59 -7.32 11.18
N PRO A 15 19.67 -8.13 11.77
CA PRO A 15 18.73 -8.91 10.95
C PRO A 15 17.84 -8.05 10.05
N LEU A 16 17.51 -6.84 10.49
CA LEU A 16 16.67 -5.93 9.72
C LEU A 16 17.43 -5.35 8.52
N THR A 17 18.74 -5.15 8.64
CA THR A 17 19.62 -4.77 7.52
C THR A 17 19.60 -5.85 6.43
N ILE A 18 19.71 -7.12 6.81
CA ILE A 18 19.61 -8.24 5.87
C ILE A 18 18.24 -8.24 5.19
N PHE A 19 17.16 -8.06 5.95
CA PHE A 19 15.81 -8.00 5.41
C PHE A 19 15.62 -6.89 4.36
N PHE A 20 16.09 -5.68 4.62
CA PHE A 20 16.02 -4.59 3.64
C PHE A 20 16.85 -4.86 2.39
N ASN A 21 18.04 -5.48 2.54
CA ASN A 21 18.86 -5.89 1.41
C ASN A 21 18.15 -6.95 0.55
N LEU A 22 17.52 -7.95 1.18
CA LEU A 22 16.73 -8.96 0.47
C LEU A 22 15.55 -8.34 -0.28
N LEU A 23 14.84 -7.37 0.33
CA LEU A 23 13.77 -6.64 -0.33
C LEU A 23 14.28 -5.91 -1.59
N ASN A 24 15.37 -5.16 -1.48
CA ASN A 24 15.96 -4.46 -2.62
C ASN A 24 16.34 -5.41 -3.77
N ILE A 25 16.99 -6.53 -3.47
CA ILE A 25 17.41 -7.54 -4.47
C ILE A 25 16.16 -8.18 -5.10
N SER A 26 15.17 -8.57 -4.30
CA SER A 26 13.94 -9.19 -4.79
C SER A 26 13.18 -8.29 -5.76
N CYS A 27 13.09 -6.98 -5.48
CA CYS A 27 12.45 -6.01 -6.36
C CYS A 27 13.17 -5.85 -7.71
N ILE A 28 14.50 -5.86 -7.72
CA ILE A 28 15.30 -5.82 -8.97
C ILE A 28 15.05 -7.09 -9.78
N ASN A 29 15.07 -8.25 -9.13
CA ASN A 29 14.84 -9.52 -9.79
C ASN A 29 13.42 -9.60 -10.37
N ALA A 30 12.41 -9.17 -9.62
CA ALA A 30 11.02 -9.10 -10.08
C ALA A 30 10.86 -8.15 -11.29
N LEU A 31 11.55 -7.00 -11.29
CA LEU A 31 11.54 -6.08 -12.43
C LEU A 31 12.14 -6.72 -13.69
N ASN A 32 13.26 -7.45 -13.56
CA ASN A 32 13.88 -8.15 -14.67
C ASN A 32 12.94 -9.22 -15.26
N VAL A 33 12.28 -10.01 -14.42
CA VAL A 33 11.28 -11.00 -14.85
C VAL A 33 10.09 -10.32 -15.54
N CYS A 34 9.58 -9.23 -14.98
CA CYS A 34 8.48 -8.46 -15.58
C CYS A 34 8.88 -7.88 -16.95
N SER A 35 10.10 -7.37 -17.07
CA SER A 35 10.65 -6.86 -18.33
C SER A 35 10.79 -7.97 -19.37
N ALA A 36 11.34 -9.12 -19.00
CA ALA A 36 11.48 -10.28 -19.87
C ALA A 36 10.12 -10.76 -20.40
N ASN A 37 9.11 -10.83 -19.54
CA ASN A 37 7.74 -11.20 -19.93
C ASN A 37 7.06 -10.17 -20.86
N LYS A 38 7.58 -8.94 -20.91
CA LYS A 38 7.12 -7.86 -21.80
C LYS A 38 8.05 -7.65 -22.98
N ASN A 39 8.79 -8.68 -23.41
CA ASN A 39 9.77 -8.61 -24.50
C ASN A 39 10.80 -7.49 -24.32
N TYR A 40 11.28 -7.31 -23.08
CA TYR A 40 12.23 -6.27 -22.70
C TYR A 40 11.76 -4.84 -22.98
N ALA A 41 10.44 -4.62 -23.01
CA ALA A 41 9.88 -3.28 -23.06
C ALA A 41 10.41 -2.45 -21.88
N LYS A 42 10.69 -1.16 -22.15
CA LYS A 42 11.22 -0.25 -21.14
C LYS A 42 10.17 -0.03 -20.03
N VAL A 43 10.34 -0.72 -18.90
CA VAL A 43 9.53 -0.52 -17.71
C VAL A 43 10.20 0.51 -16.81
N ASN A 44 9.50 1.58 -16.48
CA ASN A 44 9.96 2.53 -15.48
C ASN A 44 9.98 1.86 -14.10
N ARG A 45 11.13 1.92 -13.42
CA ARG A 45 11.33 1.29 -12.11
C ARG A 45 10.42 1.90 -11.04
N ALA A 46 10.20 3.21 -11.05
CA ALA A 46 9.33 3.88 -10.08
C ALA A 46 7.90 3.34 -10.14
N ASP A 47 7.31 3.37 -11.35
CA ASP A 47 5.93 2.95 -11.58
C ASP A 47 5.73 1.46 -11.27
N PHE A 48 6.74 0.62 -11.58
CA PHE A 48 6.73 -0.78 -11.22
C PHE A 48 6.71 -0.99 -9.69
N LEU A 49 7.57 -0.29 -8.96
CA LEU A 49 7.64 -0.39 -7.50
C LEU A 49 6.38 0.15 -6.83
N GLU A 50 5.82 1.25 -7.34
CA GLU A 50 4.54 1.79 -6.86
C GLU A 50 3.41 0.78 -7.06
N THR A 51 3.28 0.23 -8.26
CA THR A 51 2.29 -0.81 -8.57
C THR A 51 2.45 -2.02 -7.66
N LEU A 52 3.68 -2.51 -7.49
CA LEU A 52 3.99 -3.64 -6.62
C LEU A 52 3.59 -3.34 -5.16
N ALA A 53 3.94 -2.17 -4.65
CA ALA A 53 3.60 -1.76 -3.28
C ALA A 53 2.09 -1.71 -3.07
N LEU A 54 1.34 -1.13 -4.01
CA LEU A 54 -0.12 -1.09 -3.97
C LEU A 54 -0.73 -2.50 -3.97
N CYS A 55 -0.22 -3.40 -4.82
CA CYS A 55 -0.66 -4.80 -4.86
C CYS A 55 -0.43 -5.51 -3.51
N LEU A 56 0.74 -5.32 -2.88
CA LEU A 56 1.08 -5.96 -1.60
C LEU A 56 0.24 -5.41 -0.43
N ILE A 57 -0.08 -4.11 -0.45
CA ILE A 57 -0.82 -3.45 0.64
C ILE A 57 -2.34 -3.71 0.52
N ARG A 58 -2.85 -3.92 -0.70
CA ARG A 58 -4.29 -4.14 -0.98
C ARG A 58 -5.01 -5.08 0.00
N PRO A 59 -4.60 -6.35 0.20
CA PRO A 59 -5.34 -7.27 1.08
C PRO A 59 -5.36 -6.81 2.55
N ASN A 60 -4.30 -6.13 2.99
CA ASN A 60 -4.25 -5.57 4.34
C ASN A 60 -5.16 -4.35 4.47
N THR A 61 -5.23 -3.50 3.45
CA THR A 61 -6.15 -2.36 3.42
C THR A 61 -7.61 -2.83 3.42
N GLU A 62 -7.96 -3.83 2.60
CA GLU A 62 -9.30 -4.43 2.55
C GLU A 62 -9.74 -4.94 3.91
N ARG A 63 -8.86 -5.64 4.64
CA ARG A 63 -9.16 -6.08 6.01
C ARG A 63 -9.32 -4.91 6.99
N ARG A 64 -8.48 -3.89 6.89
CA ARG A 64 -8.45 -2.75 7.82
C ARG A 64 -9.65 -1.82 7.68
N ILE A 65 -10.18 -1.62 6.47
CA ILE A 65 -11.35 -0.74 6.27
C ILE A 65 -12.62 -1.28 6.93
N LEU A 66 -12.71 -2.60 7.14
CA LEU A 66 -13.84 -3.26 7.80
C LEU A 66 -13.81 -3.08 9.33
N ASN A 67 -12.65 -2.74 9.90
CA ASN A 67 -12.51 -2.54 11.33
C ASN A 67 -13.19 -1.22 11.78
N LYS A 68 -14.31 -1.33 12.50
CA LYS A 68 -15.08 -0.18 13.00
C LYS A 68 -14.33 0.68 14.01
N ASN A 69 -13.33 0.12 14.70
CA ASN A 69 -12.50 0.84 15.68
C ASN A 69 -11.46 1.76 15.02
N LEU A 70 -11.28 1.66 13.70
CA LEU A 70 -10.37 2.53 12.97
C LEU A 70 -11.03 3.90 12.67
N PRO A 71 -10.31 5.02 12.84
CA PRO A 71 -10.84 6.34 12.57
C PRO A 71 -11.49 6.45 11.18
N LYS A 72 -12.62 7.16 11.08
CA LYS A 72 -13.38 7.33 9.83
C LYS A 72 -12.50 7.86 8.69
N SER A 73 -11.59 8.79 9.00
CA SER A 73 -10.63 9.36 8.04
C SER A 73 -9.70 8.34 7.39
N ILE A 74 -9.19 7.38 8.18
CA ILE A 74 -8.31 6.31 7.68
C ILE A 74 -9.11 5.31 6.85
N ARG A 75 -10.31 4.93 7.28
CA ARG A 75 -11.20 4.05 6.51
C ARG A 75 -11.60 4.67 5.17
N PHE A 76 -11.90 5.97 5.16
CA PHE A 76 -12.21 6.71 3.94
C PHE A 76 -11.02 6.70 2.96
N ARG A 77 -9.81 7.03 3.43
CA ARG A 77 -8.60 6.97 2.59
C ARG A 77 -8.31 5.56 2.07
N GLY A 78 -8.49 4.54 2.90
CA GLY A 78 -8.34 3.14 2.49
C GLY A 78 -9.35 2.72 1.41
N ARG A 79 -10.61 3.16 1.52
CA ARG A 79 -11.63 2.92 0.48
C ARG A 79 -11.31 3.64 -0.83
N LYS A 80 -10.84 4.89 -0.74
CA LYS A 80 -10.36 5.65 -1.91
C LYS A 80 -9.20 4.93 -2.62
N LEU A 81 -8.22 4.44 -1.86
CA LEU A 81 -7.10 3.66 -2.40
C LEU A 81 -7.56 2.40 -3.15
N LEU A 82 -8.66 1.79 -2.71
CA LEU A 82 -9.26 0.60 -3.32
C LEU A 82 -10.26 0.91 -4.45
N GLY A 83 -10.50 2.18 -4.77
CA GLY A 83 -11.50 2.59 -5.77
C GLY A 83 -12.95 2.36 -5.35
N LEU A 84 -13.23 2.21 -4.05
CA LEU A 84 -14.55 1.92 -3.49
C LEU A 84 -15.36 3.21 -3.23
N GLU A 85 -15.46 4.09 -4.22
CA GLU A 85 -15.98 5.46 -4.08
C GLU A 85 -17.52 5.59 -3.98
N LYS A 86 -18.25 4.62 -3.40
CA LYS A 86 -19.70 4.78 -3.18
C LYS A 86 -20.14 4.61 -1.71
N GLU A 87 -20.64 5.75 -1.21
CA GLU A 87 -21.67 6.02 -0.19
C GLU A 87 -21.58 5.36 1.19
N THR A 88 -21.17 6.16 2.18
CA THR A 88 -21.81 6.12 3.49
C THR A 88 -22.49 7.47 3.73
N GLU A 89 -23.50 7.80 2.93
CA GLU A 89 -24.48 8.86 3.28
C GLU A 89 -25.60 8.33 4.20
N THR A 90 -25.56 7.06 4.62
CA THR A 90 -26.56 6.45 5.50
C THR A 90 -26.34 6.63 7.01
N GLU A 91 -25.46 7.54 7.43
CA GLU A 91 -25.34 7.97 8.85
C GLU A 91 -25.81 9.43 9.07
N LYS A 92 -26.76 9.96 8.28
CA LYS A 92 -27.38 11.28 8.53
C LYS A 92 -28.80 11.23 9.12
N ASN A 93 -29.32 10.06 9.54
CA ASN A 93 -30.66 10.01 10.15
C ASN A 93 -30.69 9.23 11.46
N VAL A 94 -30.13 9.81 12.52
CA VAL A 94 -30.73 9.72 13.85
C VAL A 94 -30.68 11.13 14.44
N LYS A 95 -31.75 11.91 14.22
CA LYS A 95 -32.06 13.02 15.11
C LYS A 95 -32.37 12.39 16.47
N THR A 96 -31.38 12.31 17.36
CA THR A 96 -31.67 12.04 18.76
C THR A 96 -32.51 13.21 19.27
N PRO A 97 -33.74 13.00 19.76
CA PRO A 97 -34.48 14.08 20.40
C PRO A 97 -33.67 14.53 21.61
N ARG A 98 -33.29 15.80 21.61
CA ARG A 98 -32.78 16.49 22.78
C ARG A 98 -33.98 16.67 23.71
N TRP A 99 -34.13 15.77 24.67
CA TRP A 99 -34.98 16.06 25.82
C TRP A 99 -34.24 17.08 26.69
N SER A 100 -35.01 18.10 27.07
CA SER A 100 -34.67 19.31 27.81
C SER A 100 -33.82 19.06 29.05
#